data_AF-A0AA89CA23-F1
#
_entry.id   AF-A0AA89CA23-F1
#
_cell.length_a   1.000
_cell.length_b   1.000
_cell.length_c   1.000
_cell.angle_alpha   90.00
_cell.angle_beta   90.00
_cell.angle_gamma   90.00
#
_symmetry.space_group_name_H-M   'P 1'
#
loop_
_entity.id
_entity.type
_entity.pdbx_description
1 polymer ?
#
loop_
_entity_poly.entity_id
_entity_poly.type
_entity_poly.pdbx_seq_one_letter_code
_entity_poly.pdbx_strand_id
1 'polypeptide(L)'
;MDLPLDSGVDNIEVDPKTGDLWIGSHPKINQIIAYDKSMGKTLSPSQVLRVKFKDGKLSDAVEVFLDKGKRIAASTVASVYKKRLLIGSLGGPPMLCDMVYIEP
;
A
#
# COMPACT_ATOMS: atom_id res chain seq x y z
N MET A 1 -16.41 15.46 -1.10
CA MET A 1 -16.55 14.50 0.00
C MET A 1 -15.21 13.80 0.08
N ASP A 2 -14.57 13.89 1.22
CA ASP A 2 -13.22 13.41 1.41
C ASP A 2 -13.27 12.00 2.00
N LEU A 3 -12.31 11.15 1.62
CA LEU A 3 -12.19 9.79 2.13
C LEU A 3 -10.95 9.71 3.03
N PRO A 4 -11.10 9.78 4.37
CA PRO A 4 -9.95 9.67 5.27
C PRO A 4 -9.38 8.25 5.23
N LEU A 5 -8.05 8.15 5.15
CA LEU A 5 -7.32 6.87 5.06
C LEU A 5 -6.47 6.55 6.30
N ASP A 6 -6.35 7.49 7.24
CA ASP A 6 -5.56 7.37 8.47
C ASP A 6 -4.12 6.83 8.27
N SER A 7 -3.50 7.22 7.16
CA SER A 7 -2.17 6.75 6.76
C SER A 7 -1.44 7.80 5.92
N GLY A 8 -0.10 7.81 6.00
CA GLY A 8 0.72 8.61 5.10
C GLY A 8 0.79 7.93 3.73
N VAL A 9 -0.08 8.34 2.81
CA VAL A 9 -0.05 7.84 1.42
C VAL A 9 1.24 8.25 0.72
N ASP A 10 1.75 7.35 -0.13
CA ASP A 10 2.95 7.56 -0.94
C ASP A 10 2.55 7.54 -2.42
N ASN A 11 3.07 6.61 -3.23
CA ASN A 11 2.76 6.57 -4.66
C ASN A 11 1.44 5.87 -4.95
N ILE A 12 0.76 6.38 -5.98
CA ILE A 12 -0.52 5.89 -6.49
C ILE A 12 -0.28 5.16 -7.81
N GLU A 13 -0.74 3.93 -7.89
CA GLU A 13 -0.97 3.22 -9.14
C GLU A 13 -2.47 3.21 -9.46
N VAL A 14 -2.82 3.28 -10.75
CA VAL A 14 -4.20 3.27 -11.22
C VAL A 14 -4.43 1.99 -12.01
N ASP A 15 -5.41 1.19 -11.58
CA ASP A 15 -5.83 0.01 -12.33
C ASP A 15 -6.50 0.47 -13.63
N PRO A 16 -5.95 0.14 -14.81
CA PRO A 16 -6.49 0.62 -16.08
C PRO A 16 -7.85 0.01 -16.45
N LYS A 17 -8.29 -1.06 -15.76
CA LYS A 17 -9.57 -1.71 -16.02
C LYS A 17 -10.69 -1.18 -15.14
N THR A 18 -10.41 -0.94 -13.86
CA THR A 18 -11.45 -0.52 -12.89
C THR A 18 -11.37 0.97 -12.56
N GLY A 19 -10.21 1.61 -12.75
CA GLY A 19 -9.92 2.95 -12.26
C GLY A 19 -9.62 3.00 -10.76
N ASP A 20 -9.59 1.86 -10.07
CA ASP A 20 -9.24 1.81 -8.65
C ASP A 20 -7.78 2.22 -8.44
N LEU A 21 -7.49 2.80 -7.27
CA LEU A 21 -6.15 3.18 -6.90
C LEU A 21 -5.53 2.11 -6.02
N TRP A 22 -4.29 1.75 -6.31
CA TRP A 22 -3.43 0.93 -5.47
C TRP A 22 -2.33 1.80 -4.89
N ILE A 23 -2.30 1.90 -3.57
CA ILE A 23 -1.49 2.89 -2.87
C ILE A 23 -0.59 2.17 -1.88
N GLY A 24 0.71 2.39 -1.98
CA GLY A 24 1.64 2.07 -0.89
C GLY A 24 1.57 3.18 0.16
N SER A 25 1.53 2.81 1.44
CA SER A 25 1.32 3.79 2.51
C SER A 25 2.06 3.47 3.80
N HIS A 26 2.19 4.51 4.63
CA HIS A 26 2.94 4.54 5.88
C HIS A 26 1.97 4.80 7.05
N PRO A 27 1.44 3.77 7.73
CA PRO A 27 0.47 3.94 8.81
C PRO A 27 1.10 4.57 10.07
N LYS A 28 2.44 4.70 10.10
CA LYS A 28 3.19 5.42 11.14
C LYS A 28 4.30 6.26 10.49
N ILE A 29 3.96 7.50 10.13
CA ILE A 29 4.87 8.43 9.44
C ILE A 29 6.21 8.64 10.19
N ASN A 30 6.18 8.66 11.53
CA ASN A 30 7.41 8.77 12.31
C ASN A 30 8.35 7.55 12.16
N GLN A 31 7.82 6.36 11.87
CA GLN A 31 8.62 5.14 11.70
C GLN A 31 9.29 5.07 10.33
N ILE A 32 8.66 5.57 9.27
CA ILE A 32 9.32 5.70 7.96
C ILE A 32 10.47 6.72 8.02
N ILE A 33 10.29 7.84 8.72
CA ILE A 33 11.37 8.82 8.92
C ILE A 33 12.54 8.20 9.69
N ALA A 34 12.27 7.39 10.72
CA ALA A 34 13.31 6.69 11.47
C ALA A 34 14.01 5.62 10.61
N TYR A 35 13.24 4.89 9.80
CA TYR A 35 13.74 3.89 8.85
C TYR A 35 14.75 4.52 7.88
N ASP A 36 14.36 5.60 7.21
CA ASP A 36 15.20 6.33 6.25
C ASP A 36 16.49 6.85 6.89
N LYS A 37 16.37 7.58 8.00
CA LYS A 37 17.53 8.12 8.75
C LYS A 37 18.48 7.03 9.25
N SER A 38 17.95 5.85 9.55
CA SER A 38 18.74 4.71 10.03
C SER A 38 19.34 3.88 8.88
N MET A 39 19.10 4.24 7.62
CA MET A 39 19.44 3.45 6.43
C MET A 39 18.88 2.02 6.52
N GLY A 40 17.61 1.91 6.93
CA GLY A 40 16.89 0.63 7.03
C GLY A 40 17.24 -0.25 8.23
N LYS A 41 17.96 0.26 9.24
CA LYS A 41 18.28 -0.51 10.48
C LYS A 41 17.12 -0.62 11.45
N THR A 42 16.16 0.30 11.39
CA THR A 42 14.89 0.22 12.13
C THR A 42 13.80 -0.38 11.25
N LEU A 43 12.67 -0.80 11.83
CA LEU A 43 11.52 -1.27 11.05
C LEU A 43 10.54 -0.11 10.79
N SER A 44 10.01 -0.05 9.57
CA SER A 44 8.84 0.76 9.24
C SER A 44 7.70 -0.16 8.80
N PRO A 45 6.49 -0.02 9.36
CA PRO A 45 5.31 -0.72 8.88
C PRO A 45 5.06 -0.44 7.41
N SER A 46 4.46 -1.42 6.74
CA SER A 46 4.04 -1.33 5.35
C SER A 46 2.55 -1.57 5.26
N GLN A 47 1.87 -0.79 4.44
CA GLN A 47 0.44 -0.90 4.20
C GLN A 47 0.16 -0.73 2.70
N VAL A 48 -0.82 -1.49 2.21
CA VAL A 48 -1.38 -1.31 0.87
C VAL A 48 -2.87 -1.03 1.01
N LEU A 49 -3.30 0.08 0.44
CA LEU A 49 -4.69 0.48 0.36
C LEU A 49 -5.17 0.34 -1.09
N ARG A 50 -6.36 -0.25 -1.26
CA ARG A 50 -7.13 -0.17 -2.51
C ARG A 50 -8.25 0.83 -2.32
N VAL A 51 -8.19 1.94 -3.05
CA VAL A 51 -9.27 2.94 -3.07
C VAL A 51 -10.15 2.68 -4.28
N LYS A 52 -11.43 2.44 -4.04
CA LYS A 52 -12.39 2.02 -5.06
C LYS A 52 -13.13 3.19 -5.67
N PHE A 53 -13.33 3.14 -6.98
CA PHE A 53 -14.23 4.05 -7.68
C PHE A 53 -15.57 3.38 -8.00
N LYS A 54 -16.65 4.16 -7.86
CA LYS A 54 -17.98 3.81 -8.33
C LYS A 54 -18.58 5.02 -9.03
N ASP A 55 -19.01 4.85 -10.27
CA ASP A 55 -19.62 5.91 -11.09
C ASP A 55 -18.76 7.19 -11.16
N GLY A 56 -17.44 7.03 -11.31
CA GLY A 56 -16.48 8.13 -11.40
C GLY A 56 -16.19 8.86 -10.08
N LYS A 57 -16.66 8.33 -8.95
CA LYS A 57 -16.45 8.91 -7.61
C LYS A 57 -15.76 7.93 -6.68
N LEU A 58 -14.97 8.46 -5.76
CA LEU A 58 -14.44 7.69 -4.63
C LEU A 58 -15.60 7.06 -3.86
N SER A 59 -15.52 5.76 -3.61
CA SER A 59 -16.60 4.99 -3.01
C SER A 59 -16.23 4.38 -1.66
N ASP A 60 -15.02 3.81 -1.56
CA ASP A 60 -14.57 3.05 -0.40
C ASP A 60 -13.03 2.88 -0.43
N ALA A 61 -12.44 2.54 0.70
CA ALA A 61 -11.03 2.17 0.80
C ALA A 61 -10.88 0.88 1.61
N VAL A 62 -10.06 -0.04 1.11
CA VAL A 62 -9.82 -1.33 1.77
C VAL A 62 -8.33 -1.49 2.02
N GLU A 63 -7.97 -1.86 3.26
CA GLU A 63 -6.63 -2.34 3.59
C GLU A 63 -6.46 -3.76 3.03
N VAL A 64 -5.59 -3.91 2.04
CA VAL A 64 -5.32 -5.20 1.38
C VAL A 64 -4.10 -5.89 2.00
N PHE A 65 -3.19 -5.11 2.58
CA PHE A 65 -2.00 -5.62 3.22
C PHE A 65 -1.59 -4.70 4.37
N LEU A 66 -1.18 -5.31 5.48
CA LEU A 66 -0.53 -4.63 6.60
C LEU A 66 0.55 -5.54 7.18
N ASP A 67 1.75 -5.01 7.33
CA ASP A 67 2.86 -5.69 7.97
C ASP A 67 3.63 -4.74 8.90
N LYS A 68 4.20 -5.29 9.98
CA LYS A 68 4.99 -4.52 10.95
C LYS A 68 6.39 -4.14 10.43
N GLY A 69 6.68 -4.38 9.15
CA GLY A 69 7.98 -4.16 8.53
C GLY A 69 8.88 -5.40 8.49
N LYS A 70 8.40 -6.57 8.95
CA LYS A 70 9.21 -7.80 9.02
C LYS A 70 9.31 -8.52 7.68
N ARG A 71 8.24 -8.49 6.88
CA ARG A 71 8.20 -9.11 5.54
C ARG A 71 8.65 -8.12 4.48
N ILE A 72 8.17 -6.89 4.58
CA ILE A 72 8.59 -5.75 3.77
C ILE A 72 8.44 -4.50 4.62
N ALA A 73 9.50 -3.70 4.73
CA ALA A 73 9.46 -2.43 5.44
C ALA A 73 9.26 -1.27 4.48
N ALA A 74 8.60 -0.21 4.93
CA ALA A 74 8.52 1.05 4.19
C ALA A 74 7.94 0.93 2.77
N SER A 75 6.77 0.29 2.61
CA SER A 75 6.09 0.21 1.31
C SER A 75 5.77 1.60 0.74
N THR A 76 6.13 1.84 -0.52
CA THR A 76 5.95 3.13 -1.20
C THR A 76 4.99 3.05 -2.39
N VAL A 77 4.74 1.85 -2.92
CA VAL A 77 3.85 1.62 -4.07
C VAL A 77 3.30 0.20 -4.04
N ALA A 78 2.12 0.01 -4.61
CA ALA A 78 1.56 -1.29 -4.91
C ALA A 78 0.95 -1.28 -6.31
N SER A 79 1.06 -2.39 -7.03
CA SER A 79 0.39 -2.59 -8.32
C SER A 79 -0.13 -4.01 -8.42
N VAL A 80 -1.27 -4.16 -9.08
CA VAL A 80 -1.95 -5.44 -9.24
C VAL A 80 -2.02 -5.85 -10.70
N TYR A 81 -1.64 -7.09 -10.96
CA TYR A 81 -1.85 -7.70 -12.26
C TYR A 81 -2.41 -9.10 -12.10
N LYS A 82 -3.60 -9.32 -12.65
CA LYS A 82 -4.38 -10.55 -12.47
C LYS A 82 -4.57 -10.82 -10.96
N LYS A 83 -4.15 -11.98 -10.46
CA LYS A 83 -4.27 -12.36 -9.03
C LYS A 83 -2.96 -12.16 -8.27
N ARG A 84 -2.11 -11.23 -8.71
CA ARG A 84 -0.80 -10.96 -8.12
C ARG A 84 -0.70 -9.50 -7.70
N LEU A 85 -0.18 -9.29 -6.50
CA LEU A 85 0.11 -7.98 -5.93
C LEU A 85 1.63 -7.82 -5.83
N LEU A 86 2.18 -6.79 -6.47
CA LEU A 86 3.58 -6.40 -6.33
C LEU A 86 3.66 -5.19 -5.41
N ILE A 87 4.43 -5.28 -4.33
CA ILE A 87 4.63 -4.21 -3.35
C ILE A 87 6.07 -3.72 -3.46
N GLY A 88 6.27 -2.44 -3.80
CA GLY A 88 7.56 -1.77 -3.79
C GLY A 88 7.82 -1.08 -2.45
N SER A 89 9.10 -0.91 -2.10
CA SER A 89 9.51 -0.25 -0.85
C SER A 89 10.63 0.75 -1.07
N LEU A 90 10.90 1.57 -0.07
CA LEU A 90 11.90 2.63 -0.11
C LEU A 90 13.34 2.09 -0.29
N GLY A 91 13.66 0.92 0.26
CA GLY A 91 15.06 0.44 0.29
C GLY A 91 15.25 -1.06 0.19
N GLY A 92 14.19 -1.84 0.02
CA GLY A 92 14.25 -3.29 -0.10
C GLY A 92 13.79 -3.79 -1.47
N PRO A 93 14.10 -5.05 -1.82
CA PRO A 93 13.52 -5.69 -2.99
C PRO A 93 11.99 -5.70 -2.91
N PRO A 94 11.28 -5.69 -4.04
CA PRO A 94 9.83 -5.74 -4.02
C PRO A 94 9.35 -7.12 -3.54
N MET A 95 8.15 -7.15 -2.93
CA MET A 95 7.50 -8.39 -2.51
C MET A 95 6.34 -8.70 -3.45
N LEU A 96 6.34 -9.92 -4.01
CA LEU A 96 5.29 -10.42 -4.88
C LEU A 96 4.38 -11.38 -4.12
N CYS A 97 3.10 -11.04 -4.01
CA CYS A 97 2.09 -11.80 -3.28
C CYS A 97 1.08 -12.44 -4.24
N ASP A 98 0.52 -13.57 -3.83
CA ASP A 98 -0.72 -14.10 -4.39
C ASP A 98 -1.90 -13.45 -3.68
N MET A 99 -2.88 -12.97 -4.45
CA MET A 99 -4.11 -12.41 -3.90
C MET A 99 -5.17 -13.49 -3.79
N VAL A 100 -5.67 -13.66 -2.56
CA VAL A 100 -6.82 -14.51 -2.27
C VAL A 100 -7.99 -13.59 -1.94
N TYR A 101 -9.00 -13.61 -2.80
CA TYR A 101 -10.26 -12.93 -2.52
C TYR A 101 -11.09 -13.84 -1.63
N ILE A 102 -11.36 -13.38 -0.41
CA ILE A 102 -12.28 -14.05 0.50
C ILE A 102 -13.65 -13.46 0.19
N GLU A 103 -14.54 -14.26 -0.41
CA GLU A 103 -15.94 -13.88 -0.53
C GLU A 103 -16.55 -13.82 0.88
N PRO A 104 -17.35 -12.78 1.20
CA PRO A 104 -18.00 -12.64 2.49
C PRO A 104 -19.02 -13.74 2.77
#